data_AF-A0A7C4DIN6-F1
#
_entry.id   AF-A0A7C4DIN6-F1
#
_cell.length_a   1.000
_cell.length_b   1.000
_cell.length_c   1.000
_cell.angle_alpha   90.00
_cell.angle_beta   90.00
_cell.angle_gamma   90.00
#
_symmetry.space_group_name_H-M   'P 1'
#
loop_
_entity.id
_entity.type
_entity.pdbx_description
1 polymer ?
#
loop_
_entity_poly.entity_id
_entity_poly.type
_entity_poly.pdbx_seq_one_letter_code
_entity_poly.pdbx_strand_id
1 'polypeptide(L)'
;MERITSVEGLTAVRQKIVAGRDPNRPRITICGGTGCRANNSVELAERLAQELARRGLDVKVELKLSGCHGLCQKGPVMVVDPQGIFYQEVGLKGIEADVNDIIEKTLLKGETVERLLYRDPTTKQRIANYNEIPFYKRQMRIALKNNGKIDPKDLKDYLEVDGYTALAKVLSMDPDAVIEEMKKSG
;
A
#
# COMPACT_ATOMS: atom_id res chain seq x y z
N MET A 1 5.77 -16.75 12.93
CA MET A 1 5.80 -15.76 14.03
C MET A 1 5.40 -16.50 15.28
N GLU A 2 6.03 -16.22 16.42
CA GLU A 2 5.62 -16.81 17.71
C GLU A 2 4.24 -16.29 18.12
N ARG A 3 3.53 -17.08 18.93
CA ARG A 3 2.20 -16.73 19.42
C ARG A 3 2.30 -15.56 20.40
N ILE A 4 1.53 -14.50 20.17
CA ILE A 4 1.42 -13.37 21.09
C ILE A 4 0.41 -13.72 22.19
N THR A 5 0.85 -13.69 23.45
CA THR A 5 0.03 -14.11 24.60
C THR A 5 -0.26 -12.99 25.61
N SER A 6 0.30 -11.78 25.43
CA SER A 6 0.02 -10.62 26.29
C SER A 6 0.09 -9.30 25.52
N VAL A 7 -0.39 -8.22 26.15
CA VAL A 7 -0.37 -6.85 25.61
C VAL A 7 1.08 -6.32 25.50
N GLU A 8 1.92 -6.66 26.45
CA GLU A 8 3.35 -6.34 26.45
C GLU A 8 4.05 -7.09 25.31
N GLY A 9 3.70 -8.37 25.10
CA GLY A 9 4.19 -9.16 23.99
C GLY A 9 3.82 -8.57 22.63
N LEU A 10 2.57 -8.11 22.47
CA LEU A 10 2.12 -7.42 21.26
C LEU A 10 2.94 -6.16 21.01
N THR A 11 3.17 -5.37 22.06
CA THR A 11 3.94 -4.13 21.99
C THR A 11 5.38 -4.39 21.58
N ALA A 12 6.03 -5.39 22.19
CA ALA A 12 7.40 -5.78 21.87
C ALA A 12 7.55 -6.27 20.42
N VAL A 13 6.61 -7.11 19.95
CA VAL A 13 6.60 -7.57 18.55
C VAL A 13 6.45 -6.40 17.58
N ARG A 14 5.54 -5.47 17.85
CA ARG A 14 5.35 -4.28 17.03
C ARG A 14 6.60 -3.41 16.99
N GLN A 15 7.23 -3.13 18.14
CA GLN A 15 8.48 -2.36 18.19
C GLN A 15 9.59 -3.02 17.37
N LYS A 16 9.72 -4.34 17.45
CA LYS A 16 10.70 -5.10 16.65
C LYS A 16 10.43 -5.01 15.15
N ILE A 17 9.17 -5.07 14.71
CA ILE A 17 8.79 -4.92 13.29
C ILE A 17 9.15 -3.52 12.79
N VAL A 18 8.77 -2.49 13.54
CA VAL A 18 9.03 -1.09 13.16
C VAL A 18 10.55 -0.80 13.14
N ALA A 19 11.31 -1.27 14.12
CA ALA A 19 12.75 -1.07 14.20
C ALA A 19 13.53 -1.81 13.10
N GLY A 20 13.01 -2.93 12.60
CA GLY A 20 13.64 -3.70 11.51
C GLY A 20 13.40 -3.13 10.12
N ARG A 21 12.60 -2.05 9.99
CA ARG A 21 12.25 -1.47 8.70
C ARG A 21 13.19 -0.32 8.33
N ASP A 22 13.69 -0.37 7.09
CA ASP A 22 14.30 0.79 6.46
C ASP A 22 13.19 1.66 5.81
N PRO A 23 12.96 2.90 6.28
CA PRO A 23 11.93 3.78 5.73
C PRO A 23 12.25 4.25 4.29
N ASN A 24 13.52 4.17 3.88
CA ASN A 24 13.97 4.57 2.54
C ASN A 24 13.99 3.41 1.54
N ARG A 25 13.77 2.17 2.01
CA ARG A 25 13.68 1.01 1.12
C ARG A 25 12.49 1.20 0.16
N PRO A 26 12.71 1.26 -1.16
CA PRO A 26 11.62 1.43 -2.11
C PRO A 26 10.57 0.33 -1.96
N ARG A 27 9.30 0.71 -1.96
CA ARG A 27 8.18 -0.22 -1.88
C ARG A 27 7.24 0.03 -3.05
N ILE A 28 6.97 -1.03 -3.81
CA ILE A 28 5.92 -1.06 -4.81
C ILE A 28 4.69 -1.74 -4.21
N THR A 29 3.58 -1.02 -4.17
CA THR A 29 2.29 -1.57 -3.72
C THR A 29 1.30 -1.59 -4.87
N ILE A 30 0.87 -2.78 -5.28
CA ILE A 30 -0.10 -2.99 -6.35
C ILE A 30 -1.48 -3.26 -5.74
N CYS A 31 -2.53 -2.67 -6.30
CA CYS A 31 -3.89 -2.90 -5.84
C CYS A 31 -4.36 -4.33 -6.16
N GLY A 32 -4.65 -5.10 -5.11
CA GLY A 32 -5.24 -6.44 -5.18
C GLY A 32 -6.76 -6.49 -5.05
N GLY A 33 -7.44 -5.32 -5.10
CA GLY A 33 -8.91 -5.26 -5.11
C GLY A 33 -9.51 -5.91 -6.37
N THR A 34 -10.74 -6.42 -6.28
CA THR A 34 -11.41 -7.17 -7.36
C THR A 34 -11.39 -6.44 -8.71
N GLY A 35 -11.64 -5.13 -8.72
CA GLY A 35 -11.57 -4.33 -9.96
C GLY A 35 -10.18 -4.29 -10.61
N CYS A 36 -9.10 -4.25 -9.82
CA CYS A 36 -7.74 -4.33 -10.37
C CYS A 36 -7.36 -5.76 -10.75
N ARG A 37 -7.84 -6.77 -10.01
CA ARG A 37 -7.65 -8.19 -10.39
C ARG A 37 -8.29 -8.53 -11.72
N ALA A 38 -9.49 -7.99 -11.98
CA ALA A 38 -10.18 -8.10 -13.26
C ALA A 38 -9.38 -7.48 -14.43
N ASN A 39 -8.48 -6.54 -14.11
CA ASN A 39 -7.56 -5.91 -15.05
C ASN A 39 -6.13 -6.48 -14.97
N ASN A 40 -5.97 -7.74 -14.54
CA ASN A 40 -4.69 -8.47 -14.49
C ASN A 40 -3.65 -7.94 -13.49
N SER A 41 -4.06 -7.31 -12.37
CA SER A 41 -3.10 -6.84 -11.36
C SER A 41 -2.28 -7.93 -10.67
N VAL A 42 -2.79 -9.18 -10.65
CA VAL A 42 -2.05 -10.34 -10.12
C VAL A 42 -0.91 -10.71 -11.05
N GLU A 43 -1.19 -10.79 -12.37
CA GLU A 43 -0.15 -11.03 -13.37
C GLU A 43 0.90 -9.91 -13.35
N LEU A 44 0.48 -8.65 -13.22
CA LEU A 44 1.40 -7.52 -13.06
C LEU A 44 2.34 -7.69 -11.88
N ALA A 45 1.85 -8.14 -10.73
CA ALA A 45 2.67 -8.42 -9.57
C ALA A 45 3.67 -9.56 -9.83
N GLU A 46 3.24 -10.63 -10.51
CA GLU A 46 4.10 -11.76 -10.87
C GLU A 46 5.21 -11.33 -11.85
N ARG A 47 4.90 -10.55 -12.88
CA ARG A 47 5.89 -10.03 -13.83
C ARG A 47 6.89 -9.08 -13.16
N LEU A 48 6.42 -8.17 -12.31
CA LEU A 48 7.30 -7.31 -11.52
C LEU A 48 8.23 -8.13 -10.62
N ALA A 49 7.71 -9.14 -9.92
CA ALA A 49 8.52 -10.00 -9.06
C ALA A 49 9.61 -10.74 -9.86
N GLN A 50 9.24 -11.33 -11.00
CA GLN A 50 10.18 -12.02 -11.89
C GLN A 50 11.28 -11.09 -12.40
N GLU A 51 10.91 -9.90 -12.85
CA GLU A 51 11.86 -8.94 -13.42
C GLU A 51 12.77 -8.31 -12.35
N LEU A 52 12.26 -8.06 -11.15
CA LEU A 52 13.06 -7.63 -10.00
C LEU A 52 14.09 -8.70 -9.63
N ALA A 53 13.69 -9.97 -9.56
CA ALA A 53 14.60 -11.08 -9.29
C ALA A 53 15.65 -11.24 -10.39
N ARG A 54 15.25 -11.16 -11.67
CA ARG A 54 16.16 -11.24 -12.82
C ARG A 54 17.26 -10.18 -12.78
N ARG A 55 16.95 -9.00 -12.23
CA ARG A 55 17.88 -7.86 -12.09
C ARG A 55 18.58 -7.80 -10.73
N GLY A 56 18.32 -8.74 -9.82
CA GLY A 56 18.88 -8.75 -8.45
C GLY A 56 18.42 -7.58 -7.58
N LEU A 57 17.21 -7.07 -7.81
CA LEU A 57 16.61 -5.93 -7.09
C LEU A 57 15.58 -6.37 -6.04
N ASP A 58 15.22 -7.65 -5.99
CA ASP A 58 14.26 -8.25 -5.05
C ASP A 58 14.64 -8.05 -3.56
N VAL A 59 15.93 -8.01 -3.24
CA VAL A 59 16.41 -7.70 -1.89
C VAL A 59 16.35 -6.20 -1.56
N LYS A 60 16.34 -5.32 -2.58
CA LYS A 60 16.36 -3.86 -2.43
C LYS A 60 14.97 -3.24 -2.47
N VAL A 61 14.04 -3.86 -3.19
CA VAL A 61 12.69 -3.34 -3.39
C VAL A 61 11.70 -4.26 -2.71
N GLU A 62 10.78 -3.70 -1.95
CA GLU A 62 9.67 -4.45 -1.37
C GLU A 62 8.49 -4.43 -2.35
N LEU A 63 7.95 -5.59 -2.72
CA LEU A 63 6.77 -5.69 -3.58
C LEU A 63 5.60 -6.24 -2.77
N LYS A 64 4.47 -5.53 -2.79
CA LYS A 64 3.25 -5.92 -2.08
C LYS A 64 2.03 -5.93 -2.98
N LEU A 65 1.16 -6.90 -2.75
CA LEU A 65 -0.20 -6.90 -3.28
C LEU A 65 -1.15 -6.48 -2.16
N SER A 66 -1.55 -5.21 -2.15
CA SER A 66 -2.42 -4.68 -1.09
C SER A 66 -3.89 -5.01 -1.29
N GLY A 67 -4.72 -4.57 -0.35
CA GLY A 67 -6.16 -4.45 -0.57
C GLY A 67 -6.55 -3.42 -1.65
N CYS A 68 -7.84 -3.07 -1.71
CA CYS A 68 -8.38 -2.15 -2.71
C CYS A 68 -8.00 -0.68 -2.43
N HIS A 69 -7.45 0.02 -3.43
CA HIS A 69 -7.12 1.45 -3.32
C HIS A 69 -8.36 2.34 -3.47
N GLY A 70 -9.38 1.88 -4.21
CA GLY A 70 -10.68 2.53 -4.39
C GLY A 70 -10.91 3.07 -5.80
N LEU A 71 -9.86 3.44 -6.54
CA LEU A 71 -9.98 4.02 -7.88
C LEU A 71 -10.07 2.94 -8.99
N CYS A 72 -11.10 2.10 -8.94
CA CYS A 72 -11.25 0.95 -9.84
C CYS A 72 -11.29 1.34 -11.33
N GLN A 73 -11.84 2.52 -11.66
CA GLN A 73 -11.90 3.02 -13.04
C GLN A 73 -10.53 3.23 -13.69
N LYS A 74 -9.46 3.27 -12.88
CA LYS A 74 -8.06 3.46 -13.31
C LYS A 74 -7.19 2.24 -13.04
N GLY A 75 -7.80 1.10 -12.69
CA GLY A 75 -7.08 -0.14 -12.41
C GLY A 75 -6.40 -0.73 -13.66
N PRO A 76 -5.26 -1.43 -13.50
CA PRO A 76 -4.52 -1.64 -12.26
C PRO A 76 -3.84 -0.36 -11.79
N VAL A 77 -3.95 -0.09 -10.49
CA VAL A 77 -3.25 1.03 -9.86
C VAL A 77 -2.13 0.52 -8.96
N MET A 78 -1.05 1.28 -8.88
CA MET A 78 0.08 0.99 -8.00
C MET A 78 0.66 2.28 -7.41
N VAL A 79 1.33 2.15 -6.27
CA VAL A 79 2.06 3.24 -5.61
C VAL A 79 3.51 2.83 -5.42
N VAL A 80 4.44 3.76 -5.64
CA VAL A 80 5.87 3.62 -5.35
C VAL A 80 6.23 4.56 -4.21
N ASP A 81 6.54 3.98 -3.05
CA ASP A 81 7.02 4.65 -1.85
C ASP A 81 8.57 4.61 -1.81
N PRO A 82 9.23 5.60 -1.17
CA PRO A 82 8.66 6.68 -0.36
C PRO A 82 8.22 7.93 -1.14
N GLN A 83 8.45 7.99 -2.46
CA GLN A 83 8.12 9.15 -3.28
C GLN A 83 6.59 9.41 -3.39
N GLY A 84 5.77 8.39 -3.10
CA GLY A 84 4.33 8.46 -3.21
C GLY A 84 3.84 8.56 -4.66
N ILE A 85 4.61 8.01 -5.61
CA ILE A 85 4.28 8.06 -7.04
C ILE A 85 3.12 7.10 -7.31
N PHE A 86 2.04 7.61 -7.90
CA PHE A 86 0.89 6.82 -8.30
C PHE A 86 0.88 6.56 -9.80
N TYR A 87 0.74 5.29 -10.16
CA TYR A 87 0.53 4.86 -11.53
C TYR A 87 -0.85 4.22 -11.70
N GLN A 88 -1.45 4.46 -12.87
CA GLN A 88 -2.75 3.94 -13.29
C GLN A 88 -2.64 3.16 -14.59
N GLU A 89 -3.64 2.31 -14.83
CA GLU A 89 -3.81 1.55 -16.07
C GLU A 89 -2.56 0.74 -16.43
N VAL A 90 -1.80 0.31 -15.40
CA VAL A 90 -0.51 -0.34 -15.57
C VAL A 90 -0.67 -1.71 -16.20
N GLY A 91 0.08 -1.95 -17.27
CA GLY A 91 0.09 -3.17 -18.05
C GLY A 91 -1.02 -3.28 -19.09
N LEU A 92 -2.02 -2.39 -19.10
CA LEU A 92 -3.15 -2.47 -20.04
C LEU A 92 -2.73 -2.28 -21.51
N LYS A 93 -1.62 -1.59 -21.77
CA LYS A 93 -1.10 -1.34 -23.13
C LYS A 93 0.16 -2.17 -23.44
N GLY A 94 0.66 -2.94 -22.49
CA GLY A 94 1.91 -3.68 -22.63
C GLY A 94 2.59 -3.91 -21.27
N ILE A 95 2.24 -5.02 -20.61
CA ILE A 95 2.75 -5.37 -19.28
C ILE A 95 4.28 -5.38 -19.21
N GLU A 96 4.95 -6.01 -20.16
CA GLU A 96 6.42 -6.09 -20.19
C GLU A 96 7.08 -4.71 -20.35
N ALA A 97 6.52 -3.86 -21.21
CA ALA A 97 7.05 -2.51 -21.42
C ALA A 97 6.87 -1.64 -20.16
N ASP A 98 5.72 -1.76 -19.50
CA ASP A 98 5.41 -1.02 -18.27
C ASP A 98 6.31 -1.45 -17.11
N VAL A 99 6.47 -2.76 -16.90
CA VAL A 99 7.36 -3.30 -15.87
C VAL A 99 8.80 -2.82 -16.09
N ASN A 100 9.30 -2.90 -17.32
CA ASN A 100 10.64 -2.42 -17.65
C ASN A 100 10.79 -0.91 -17.45
N ASP A 101 9.84 -0.10 -17.91
CA ASP A 101 9.84 1.36 -17.73
C ASP A 101 9.84 1.74 -16.23
N ILE A 102 9.01 1.08 -15.41
CA ILE A 102 8.91 1.36 -13.98
C ILE A 102 10.24 1.05 -13.27
N ILE A 103 10.87 -0.08 -13.58
CA ILE A 103 12.14 -0.44 -12.97
C ILE A 103 13.25 0.52 -13.42
N GLU A 104 13.39 0.73 -14.73
CA GLU A 104 14.46 1.57 -15.29
C GLU A 104 14.34 3.04 -14.92
N LYS A 105 13.15 3.63 -15.07
CA LYS A 105 12.95 5.06 -14.84
C LYS A 105 12.72 5.34 -13.37
N THR A 106 11.76 4.64 -12.76
CA THR A 106 11.34 4.99 -11.39
C THR A 106 12.27 4.43 -10.33
N LEU A 107 12.60 3.14 -10.38
CA LEU A 107 13.42 2.54 -9.32
C LEU A 107 14.90 2.87 -9.46
N LEU A 108 15.44 2.89 -10.68
CA LEU A 108 16.88 3.10 -10.90
C LEU A 108 17.27 4.57 -11.10
N LYS A 109 16.43 5.38 -11.76
CA LYS A 109 16.74 6.79 -12.07
C LYS A 109 15.96 7.81 -11.25
N GLY A 110 14.94 7.39 -10.50
CA GLY A 110 14.07 8.30 -9.75
C GLY A 110 13.12 9.14 -10.62
N GLU A 111 12.90 8.73 -11.87
CA GLU A 111 12.07 9.43 -12.85
C GLU A 111 10.65 8.82 -12.95
N THR A 112 9.68 9.65 -13.31
CA THR A 112 8.29 9.23 -13.54
C THR A 112 8.07 8.66 -14.94
N VAL A 113 7.24 7.63 -15.03
CA VAL A 113 6.71 7.12 -16.30
C VAL A 113 5.46 7.95 -16.66
N GLU A 114 5.66 9.09 -17.32
CA GLU A 114 4.62 10.10 -17.60
C GLU A 114 3.30 9.55 -18.14
N ARG A 115 3.35 8.55 -19.02
CA ARG A 115 2.15 7.93 -19.62
C ARG A 115 1.28 7.16 -18.61
N LEU A 116 1.87 6.70 -17.50
CA LEU A 116 1.20 5.95 -16.44
C LEU A 116 0.70 6.84 -15.30
N LEU A 117 1.08 8.12 -15.26
CA LEU A 117 0.61 9.04 -14.23
C LEU A 117 -0.89 9.28 -14.33
N TYR A 118 -1.51 9.63 -13.20
CA TYR A 118 -2.92 10.03 -13.19
C TYR A 118 -3.10 11.27 -14.06
N ARG A 119 -4.03 11.20 -15.02
CA ARG A 119 -4.40 12.33 -15.86
C ARG A 119 -5.75 12.87 -15.39
N ASP A 120 -5.75 14.11 -14.91
CA ASP A 120 -6.97 14.77 -14.48
C ASP A 120 -7.95 14.91 -15.66
N PRO A 121 -9.19 14.42 -15.53
CA PRO A 121 -10.15 14.45 -16.63
C PRO A 121 -10.59 15.87 -17.00
N THR A 122 -10.50 16.83 -16.08
CA THR A 122 -10.90 18.23 -16.27
C THR A 122 -9.73 19.07 -16.77
N THR A 123 -8.60 19.09 -16.06
CA THR A 123 -7.45 19.97 -16.38
C THR A 123 -6.50 19.35 -17.41
N LYS A 124 -6.61 18.04 -17.66
CA LYS A 124 -5.71 17.23 -18.50
C LYS A 124 -4.26 17.16 -18.02
N GLN A 125 -3.95 17.74 -16.85
CA GLN A 125 -2.63 17.68 -16.23
C GLN A 125 -2.34 16.27 -15.69
N ARG A 126 -1.05 15.93 -15.65
CA ARG A 126 -0.56 14.72 -15.00
C ARG A 126 -0.22 15.01 -13.55
N ILE A 127 -0.64 14.12 -12.67
CA ILE A 127 -0.40 14.20 -11.22
C ILE A 127 0.34 12.92 -10.83
N ALA A 128 1.55 13.09 -10.30
CA ALA A 128 2.38 11.98 -9.87
C ALA A 128 2.09 11.58 -8.42
N ASN A 129 1.90 12.55 -7.52
CA ASN A 129 1.76 12.25 -6.11
C ASN A 129 0.36 11.71 -5.77
N TYR A 130 0.30 10.55 -5.12
CA TYR A 130 -0.93 9.90 -4.67
C TYR A 130 -1.85 10.85 -3.87
N ASN A 131 -1.27 11.66 -2.97
CA ASN A 131 -2.04 12.55 -2.09
C ASN A 131 -2.58 13.80 -2.82
N GLU A 132 -2.10 14.09 -4.02
CA GLU A 132 -2.53 15.25 -4.82
C GLU A 132 -3.67 14.91 -5.78
N ILE A 133 -3.88 13.62 -6.07
CA ILE A 133 -4.95 13.16 -6.95
C ILE A 133 -6.30 13.55 -6.34
N PRO A 134 -7.17 14.30 -7.06
CA PRO A 134 -8.43 14.81 -6.52
C PRO A 134 -9.34 13.74 -5.90
N PHE A 135 -9.33 12.52 -6.46
CA PHE A 135 -10.06 11.39 -5.91
C PHE A 135 -9.65 11.11 -4.46
N TYR A 136 -8.36 11.03 -4.16
CA TYR A 136 -7.86 10.72 -2.80
C TYR A 136 -7.80 11.97 -1.91
N LYS A 137 -7.34 13.10 -2.45
CA LYS A 137 -7.14 14.36 -1.72
C LYS A 137 -8.40 14.87 -1.01
N ARG A 138 -9.58 14.59 -1.56
CA ARG A 138 -10.88 15.06 -1.04
C ARG A 138 -11.55 14.07 -0.10
N GLN A 139 -10.88 12.99 0.30
CA GLN A 139 -11.42 11.95 1.17
C GLN A 139 -10.83 12.02 2.58
N MET A 140 -11.70 11.90 3.58
CA MET A 140 -11.29 11.59 4.95
C MET A 140 -11.42 10.09 5.19
N ARG A 141 -10.32 9.36 5.01
CA ARG A 141 -10.30 7.89 5.09
C ARG A 141 -10.03 7.43 6.53
N ILE A 142 -11.05 7.40 7.38
CA ILE A 142 -10.90 6.91 8.77
C ILE A 142 -10.80 5.39 8.80
N ALA A 143 -11.88 4.68 8.42
CA ALA A 143 -11.90 3.21 8.37
C ALA A 143 -10.96 2.63 7.29
N LEU A 144 -10.79 3.36 6.19
CA LEU A 144 -10.01 2.93 5.02
C LEU A 144 -8.56 3.47 5.02
N LYS A 145 -8.05 3.96 6.16
CA LYS A 145 -6.72 4.61 6.26
C LYS A 145 -5.54 3.72 5.84
N ASN A 146 -5.72 2.40 6.00
CA ASN A 146 -4.69 1.38 5.75
C ASN A 146 -4.79 0.76 4.34
N ASN A 147 -5.87 1.01 3.60
CA ASN A 147 -5.99 0.53 2.23
C ASN A 147 -4.84 1.08 1.37
N GLY A 148 -4.21 0.18 0.61
CA GLY A 148 -3.07 0.53 -0.23
C GLY A 148 -1.74 0.67 0.51
N LYS A 149 -1.69 0.43 1.83
CA LYS A 149 -0.46 0.46 2.64
C LYS A 149 -0.02 -0.91 3.14
N ILE A 150 -0.98 -1.82 3.32
CA ILE A 150 -0.78 -3.16 3.89
C ILE A 150 -1.12 -4.26 2.90
N ASP A 151 -0.37 -5.36 2.96
CA ASP A 151 -0.82 -6.66 2.47
C ASP A 151 -1.87 -7.22 3.45
N PRO A 152 -3.12 -7.47 3.01
CA PRO A 152 -4.17 -7.99 3.88
C PRO A 152 -3.90 -9.42 4.39
N LYS A 153 -2.89 -10.12 3.85
CA LYS A 153 -2.48 -11.46 4.26
C LYS A 153 -1.23 -11.47 5.14
N ASP A 154 -0.58 -10.33 5.35
CA ASP A 154 0.57 -10.23 6.26
C ASP A 154 0.17 -9.56 7.57
N LEU A 155 0.26 -10.33 8.66
CA LEU A 155 0.01 -9.84 10.01
C LEU A 155 1.02 -8.74 10.40
N LYS A 156 2.27 -8.82 9.94
CA LYS A 156 3.31 -7.83 10.28
C LYS A 156 2.94 -6.46 9.74
N ASP A 157 2.43 -6.40 8.52
CA ASP A 157 1.95 -5.16 7.90
C ASP A 157 0.84 -4.51 8.73
N TYR A 158 -0.11 -5.31 9.22
CA TYR A 158 -1.18 -4.78 10.05
C TYR A 158 -0.65 -4.26 11.39
N LEU A 159 0.27 -4.98 12.03
CA LEU A 159 0.93 -4.55 13.26
C LEU A 159 1.78 -3.27 13.06
N GLU A 160 2.39 -3.12 11.89
CA GLU A 160 3.17 -1.93 11.53
C GLU A 160 2.31 -0.65 11.55
N VAL A 161 1.04 -0.75 11.12
CA VAL A 161 0.10 0.38 11.03
C VAL A 161 -0.86 0.47 12.22
N ASP A 162 -0.36 0.16 13.41
CA ASP A 162 -1.08 0.21 14.70
C ASP A 162 -2.19 -0.84 14.86
N GLY A 163 -2.18 -1.90 14.04
CA GLY A 163 -3.12 -3.02 14.15
C GLY A 163 -3.13 -3.61 15.56
N TYR A 164 -4.33 -3.98 16.03
CA TYR A 164 -4.59 -4.49 17.39
C TYR A 164 -4.28 -3.55 18.56
N THR A 165 -3.78 -2.33 18.34
CA THR A 165 -3.53 -1.37 19.43
C THR A 165 -4.83 -1.02 20.19
N ALA A 166 -5.94 -0.87 19.45
CA ALA A 166 -7.26 -0.64 20.06
C ALA A 166 -7.73 -1.85 20.89
N LEU A 167 -7.50 -3.07 20.40
CA LEU A 167 -7.84 -4.30 21.14
C LEU A 167 -7.03 -4.37 22.44
N ALA A 168 -5.72 -4.10 22.37
CA ALA A 168 -4.86 -4.07 23.55
C ALA A 168 -5.33 -3.06 24.60
N LYS A 169 -5.72 -1.86 24.17
CA LYS A 169 -6.32 -0.85 25.05
C LYS A 169 -7.60 -1.37 25.70
N VAL A 170 -8.54 -1.88 24.91
CA VAL A 170 -9.84 -2.36 25.40
C VAL A 170 -9.71 -3.52 26.38
N LEU A 171 -8.76 -4.43 26.18
CA LEU A 171 -8.50 -5.54 27.12
C LEU A 171 -7.99 -5.08 28.51
N SER A 172 -7.53 -3.84 28.63
CA SER A 172 -7.12 -3.23 29.90
C SER A 172 -8.17 -2.29 30.51
N MET A 173 -9.29 -2.08 29.82
CA MET A 173 -10.37 -1.20 30.25
C MET A 173 -11.50 -1.98 30.93
N ASP A 174 -12.22 -1.29 31.80
CA ASP A 174 -13.50 -1.78 32.31
C ASP A 174 -14.56 -1.82 31.18
N PRO A 175 -15.41 -2.87 31.09
CA PRO A 175 -16.42 -2.98 30.04
C PRO A 175 -17.37 -1.79 29.94
N ASP A 176 -17.80 -1.19 31.05
CA ASP A 176 -18.70 -0.03 31.04
C ASP A 176 -17.98 1.20 30.49
N ALA A 177 -16.69 1.36 30.81
CA ALA A 177 -15.87 2.44 30.25
C ALA A 177 -15.71 2.30 28.72
N VAL A 178 -15.63 1.07 28.20
CA VAL A 178 -15.60 0.82 26.75
C VAL A 178 -16.94 1.20 26.10
N ILE A 179 -18.06 0.83 26.72
CA ILE A 179 -19.41 1.18 26.24
C ILE A 179 -19.58 2.71 26.19
N GLU A 180 -19.16 3.41 27.24
CA GLU A 180 -19.25 4.88 27.30
C GLU A 180 -18.35 5.55 26.25
N GLU A 181 -17.14 5.03 26.00
CA GLU A 181 -16.29 5.53 24.91
C GLU A 181 -16.95 5.37 23.54
N MET A 182 -17.59 4.22 23.29
CA MET A 182 -18.33 3.98 22.05
C MET A 182 -19.51 4.95 21.90
N LYS A 183 -20.31 5.16 22.96
CA LYS A 183 -21.43 6.13 22.93
C LYS A 183 -20.96 7.56 22.65
N LYS A 184 -19.80 7.96 23.17
CA LYS A 184 -19.23 9.29 22.93
C LYS A 184 -18.80 9.48 21.47
N SER A 185 -18.48 8.40 20.76
CA SER A 185 -18.05 8.47 19.36
C SER A 185 -19.17 8.74 18.35
N GLY A 186 -20.44 8.64 18.79
CA GLY A 186 -21.64 8.77 17.96
C GLY A 186 -22.20 7.42 17.52
#